data_AF-A0A920JUX5-F1
#
_entry.id   AF-A0A920JUX5-F1
#
_cell.length_a   1.000
_cell.length_b   1.000
_cell.length_c   1.000
_cell.angle_alpha   90.00
_cell.angle_beta   90.00
_cell.angle_gamma   90.00
#
_symmetry.space_group_name_H-M   'P 1'
#
loop_
_entity.id
_entity.type
_entity.pdbx_description
1 polymer ?
#
loop_
_entity_poly.entity_id
_entity_poly.type
_entity_poly.pdbx_seq_one_letter_code
_entity_poly.pdbx_strand_id
1 'polypeptide(L)'
;MTHFWLRSEDRQDEFRTPISPKGAEKLLREGFEVTVEDCEKRIFKTSEYKLKGCKIVTKGSWVTADKDNIIIGLKEINQDLELSHKHIMFAHVFKKQANSEKILDNFKKNKGTLYDLEYLKDTKGKRVAAFGYYAGYSGAFVGLNIWLNYKNNILSSGIKIPLSTTKQNLVDTAFKQIELHKKNKLQMPKIIVIGSAGRVGAGCL
;
A
#
# COMPACT_ATOMS: atom_id res chain seq x y z
N MET A 1 6.70 -8.49 26.27
CA MET A 1 7.37 -8.56 24.95
C MET A 1 6.51 -7.76 23.97
N THR A 2 7.09 -7.05 23.00
CA THR A 2 6.27 -6.28 22.05
C THR A 2 5.66 -7.22 21.01
N HIS A 3 4.33 -7.12 20.83
CA HIS A 3 3.57 -7.96 19.91
C HIS A 3 2.96 -7.12 18.79
N PHE A 4 3.34 -7.41 17.55
CA PHE A 4 2.75 -6.82 16.36
C PHE A 4 1.60 -7.68 15.82
N TRP A 5 0.47 -7.03 15.55
CA TRP A 5 -0.70 -7.66 14.96
C TRP A 5 -1.00 -7.05 13.59
N LEU A 6 -0.67 -7.77 12.53
CA LEU A 6 -0.94 -7.35 11.16
C LEU A 6 -2.41 -7.61 10.81
N ARG A 7 -3.22 -6.54 10.79
CA ARG A 7 -4.65 -6.63 10.46
C ARG A 7 -4.87 -6.91 8.96
N SER A 8 -6.06 -7.41 8.65
CA SER A 8 -6.58 -7.46 7.29
C SER A 8 -7.12 -6.08 6.87
N GLU A 9 -6.86 -5.66 5.63
CA GLU A 9 -7.36 -4.40 5.10
C GLU A 9 -8.82 -4.53 4.63
N ASP A 10 -9.68 -3.58 5.00
CA ASP A 10 -11.10 -3.62 4.63
C ASP A 10 -11.39 -3.08 3.23
N ARG A 11 -10.61 -2.07 2.80
CA ARG A 11 -10.75 -1.43 1.49
C ARG A 11 -10.58 -2.43 0.36
N GLN A 12 -11.59 -2.61 -0.49
CA GLN A 12 -11.57 -3.63 -1.55
C GLN A 12 -10.42 -3.44 -2.56
N ASP A 13 -9.98 -2.19 -2.75
CA ASP A 13 -8.90 -1.80 -3.66
C ASP A 13 -7.49 -1.85 -3.03
N GLU A 14 -7.38 -2.25 -1.75
CA GLU A 14 -6.11 -2.30 -1.04
C GLU A 14 -5.55 -3.72 -0.96
N PHE A 15 -4.60 -4.02 -1.84
CA PHE A 15 -3.89 -5.31 -1.90
C PHE A 15 -2.54 -5.28 -1.16
N ARG A 16 -2.02 -4.09 -0.81
CA ARG A 16 -0.72 -3.95 -0.15
C ARG A 16 -0.83 -4.32 1.33
N THR A 17 0.33 -4.40 1.96
CA THR A 17 0.48 -4.69 3.39
C THR A 17 1.64 -3.85 3.94
N PRO A 18 1.55 -3.34 5.18
CA PRO A 18 2.64 -2.59 5.80
C PRO A 18 3.85 -3.47 6.15
N ILE A 19 3.64 -4.79 6.29
CA ILE A 19 4.69 -5.78 6.60
C ILE A 19 4.60 -6.90 5.57
N SER A 20 5.70 -7.17 4.88
CA SER A 20 5.83 -8.34 3.99
C SER A 20 6.21 -9.61 4.79
N PRO A 21 6.07 -10.83 4.23
CA PRO A 21 6.51 -12.05 4.92
C PRO A 21 7.97 -12.00 5.38
N LYS A 22 8.87 -11.44 4.54
CA LYS A 22 10.28 -11.22 4.89
C LYS A 22 10.45 -10.19 6.02
N GLY A 23 9.62 -9.16 6.05
CA GLY A 23 9.59 -8.18 7.14
C GLY A 23 9.15 -8.81 8.46
N ALA A 24 8.11 -9.65 8.42
CA ALA A 24 7.62 -10.38 9.58
C ALA A 24 8.68 -11.37 10.13
N GLU A 25 9.35 -12.12 9.26
CA GLU A 25 10.49 -12.98 9.62
C GLU A 25 11.64 -12.20 10.28
N LYS A 26 11.88 -10.97 9.85
CA LYS A 26 12.88 -10.10 10.49
C LYS A 26 12.44 -9.72 11.91
N LEU A 27 11.18 -9.31 12.09
CA LEU A 27 10.63 -8.98 13.41
C LEU A 27 10.70 -10.16 14.38
N LEU A 28 10.31 -11.36 13.93
CA LEU A 28 10.40 -12.58 14.74
C LEU A 28 11.85 -12.85 15.19
N ARG A 29 12.83 -12.69 14.29
CA ARG A 29 14.26 -12.86 14.63
C ARG A 29 14.80 -11.80 15.59
N GLU A 30 14.20 -10.61 15.61
CA GLU A 30 14.54 -9.55 16.57
C GLU A 30 13.84 -9.75 17.93
N GLY A 31 13.10 -10.85 18.12
CA GLY A 31 12.45 -11.20 19.38
C GLY A 31 11.07 -10.59 19.58
N PHE A 32 10.45 -10.07 18.52
CA PHE A 32 9.05 -9.62 18.55
C PHE A 32 8.09 -10.78 18.29
N GLU A 33 6.89 -10.70 18.84
CA GLU A 33 5.79 -11.57 18.42
C GLU A 33 5.08 -10.97 17.20
N VAL A 34 4.66 -11.83 16.27
CA VAL A 34 3.92 -11.41 15.08
C VAL A 34 2.70 -12.30 14.86
N THR A 35 1.52 -11.70 15.00
CA THR A 35 0.25 -12.29 14.57
C THR A 35 -0.16 -11.67 13.24
N VAL A 36 -0.67 -12.49 12.33
CA VAL A 36 -1.16 -12.07 11.01
C VAL A 36 -2.59 -12.55 10.82
N GLU A 37 -3.48 -11.62 10.51
CA GLU A 37 -4.83 -11.97 10.11
C GLU A 37 -4.86 -12.58 8.70
N ASP A 38 -5.65 -13.64 8.58
CA ASP A 38 -5.95 -14.24 7.29
C ASP A 38 -6.61 -13.24 6.34
N CYS A 39 -6.17 -13.23 5.09
CA CYS A 39 -6.60 -12.28 4.08
C CYS A 39 -6.33 -12.81 2.67
N GLU A 40 -7.37 -13.24 1.96
CA GLU A 40 -7.26 -13.73 0.58
C GLU A 40 -6.86 -12.63 -0.42
N LYS A 41 -7.27 -11.38 -0.14
CA LYS A 41 -7.02 -10.23 -1.01
C LYS A 41 -5.57 -9.74 -0.93
N ARG A 42 -4.88 -9.90 0.20
CA ARG A 42 -3.51 -9.38 0.37
C ARG A 42 -2.60 -9.98 -0.71
N ILE A 43 -1.74 -9.17 -1.31
CA ILE A 43 -0.86 -9.61 -2.41
C ILE A 43 0.10 -10.75 -2.00
N PHE A 44 0.43 -10.82 -0.71
CA PHE A 44 1.13 -11.96 -0.11
C PHE A 44 0.13 -12.88 0.55
N LYS A 45 0.21 -14.18 0.23
CA LYS A 45 -0.69 -15.20 0.77
C LYS A 45 -0.43 -15.40 2.25
N THR A 46 -1.47 -15.72 3.01
CA THR A 46 -1.37 -16.04 4.45
C THR A 46 -0.40 -17.19 4.71
N SER A 47 -0.32 -18.18 3.81
CA SER A 47 0.62 -19.29 3.90
C SER A 47 2.09 -18.83 3.88
N GLU A 48 2.42 -17.74 3.19
CA GLU A 48 3.79 -17.20 3.18
C GLU A 48 4.18 -16.69 4.57
N TYR A 49 3.27 -16.08 5.32
CA TYR A 49 3.53 -15.67 6.71
C TYR A 49 3.63 -16.86 7.65
N LYS A 50 2.75 -17.86 7.47
CA LYS A 50 2.78 -19.10 8.26
C LYS A 50 4.12 -19.82 8.12
N LEU A 51 4.64 -19.92 6.90
CA LEU A 51 5.96 -20.50 6.62
C LEU A 51 7.11 -19.73 7.27
N LYS A 52 6.92 -18.46 7.60
CA LYS A 52 7.89 -17.63 8.34
C LYS A 52 7.74 -17.71 9.86
N GLY A 53 6.83 -18.54 10.37
CA GLY A 53 6.61 -18.73 11.80
C GLY A 53 5.63 -17.73 12.42
N CYS A 54 4.92 -16.93 11.63
CA CYS A 54 3.90 -16.03 12.16
C CYS A 54 2.68 -16.82 12.67
N LYS A 55 2.08 -16.36 13.77
CA LYS A 55 0.76 -16.86 14.23
C LYS A 55 -0.31 -16.37 13.27
N ILE A 56 -1.15 -17.27 12.76
CA ILE A 56 -2.27 -16.91 11.89
C ILE A 56 -3.57 -16.92 12.68
N VAL A 57 -4.40 -15.89 12.48
CA VAL A 57 -5.71 -15.75 13.13
C VAL A 57 -6.78 -15.30 12.13
N THR A 58 -8.04 -15.43 12.50
CA THR A 58 -9.18 -15.01 11.67
C THR A 58 -9.16 -13.50 11.43
N LYS A 59 -9.58 -13.07 10.23
CA LYS A 59 -9.81 -11.66 9.90
C LYS A 59 -10.66 -10.95 10.95
N GLY A 60 -10.24 -9.75 11.37
CA GLY A 60 -10.98 -8.88 12.30
C GLY A 60 -10.79 -9.23 13.78
N SER A 61 -10.05 -10.30 14.11
CA SER A 61 -9.80 -10.70 15.50
C SER A 61 -8.91 -9.72 16.28
N TRP A 62 -8.26 -8.77 15.60
CA TRP A 62 -7.52 -7.69 16.24
C TRP A 62 -8.36 -6.89 17.25
N VAL A 63 -9.67 -6.76 17.02
CA VAL A 63 -10.59 -6.00 17.89
C VAL A 63 -10.63 -6.56 19.30
N THR A 64 -10.46 -7.87 19.45
CA THR A 64 -10.46 -8.58 20.74
C THR A 64 -9.06 -8.99 21.18
N ALA A 65 -8.00 -8.52 20.50
CA ALA A 65 -6.63 -8.78 20.90
C ALA A 65 -6.29 -8.08 22.22
N ASP A 66 -5.26 -8.56 22.91
CA ASP A 66 -4.77 -7.93 24.14
C ASP A 66 -4.40 -6.46 23.90
N LYS A 67 -4.73 -5.58 24.87
CA LYS A 67 -4.60 -4.12 24.72
C LYS A 67 -3.17 -3.64 24.47
N ASP A 68 -2.18 -4.41 24.90
CA ASP A 68 -0.77 -4.10 24.72
C ASP A 68 -0.26 -4.41 23.30
N ASN A 69 -1.05 -5.12 22.49
CA ASN A 69 -0.71 -5.43 21.11
C ASN A 69 -0.71 -4.16 20.26
N ILE A 70 0.25 -4.09 19.34
CA ILE A 70 0.35 -3.01 18.36
C ILE A 70 -0.33 -3.46 17.08
N ILE A 71 -1.48 -2.88 16.78
CA ILE A 71 -2.25 -3.17 15.57
C ILE A 71 -1.64 -2.40 14.40
N ILE A 72 -1.15 -3.14 13.41
CA ILE A 72 -0.54 -2.56 12.20
C ILE A 72 -1.47 -2.81 11.02
N GLY A 73 -1.86 -1.73 10.35
CA GLY A 73 -2.56 -1.72 9.08
C GLY A 73 -1.97 -0.66 8.16
N LEU A 74 -2.38 -0.66 6.90
CA LEU A 74 -1.97 0.36 5.95
C LEU A 74 -3.00 1.48 5.86
N LYS A 75 -4.28 1.15 5.72
CA LYS A 75 -5.34 2.15 5.50
C LYS A 75 -6.17 2.39 6.75
N GLU A 76 -6.93 3.48 6.69
CA GLU A 76 -7.88 3.92 7.68
C GLU A 76 -8.90 2.83 8.07
N ILE A 77 -9.41 2.91 9.30
CA ILE A 77 -10.51 2.08 9.80
C ILE A 77 -11.78 2.91 9.69
N ASN A 78 -12.73 2.46 8.86
CA ASN A 78 -14.00 3.16 8.62
C ASN A 78 -15.18 2.56 9.39
N GLN A 79 -14.91 1.58 10.26
CA GLN A 79 -15.90 0.90 11.07
C GLN A 79 -16.08 1.64 12.40
N ASP A 80 -17.29 1.61 12.96
CA ASP A 80 -17.55 2.17 14.29
C ASP A 80 -17.13 1.16 15.36
N LEU A 81 -15.84 1.19 15.72
CA LEU A 81 -15.20 0.27 16.66
C LEU A 81 -14.52 1.03 17.79
N GLU A 82 -14.36 0.41 18.95
CA GLU A 82 -13.54 0.94 20.04
C GLU A 82 -12.05 0.90 19.65
N LEU A 83 -11.40 2.07 19.57
CA LEU A 83 -9.97 2.18 19.26
C LEU A 83 -9.14 2.31 20.55
N SER A 84 -8.96 1.19 21.25
CA SER A 84 -8.24 1.15 22.54
C SER A 84 -6.78 0.69 22.45
N HIS A 85 -6.36 0.09 21.33
CA HIS A 85 -4.98 -0.36 21.12
C HIS A 85 -4.04 0.77 20.67
N LYS A 86 -2.76 0.42 20.55
CA LYS A 86 -1.78 1.19 19.76
C LYS A 86 -1.93 0.82 18.29
N HIS A 87 -2.18 1.80 17.43
CA HIS A 87 -2.33 1.62 16.00
C HIS A 87 -1.19 2.26 15.20
N ILE A 88 -0.64 1.53 14.23
CA ILE A 88 0.24 2.05 13.19
C ILE A 88 -0.50 1.94 11.86
N MET A 89 -0.87 3.07 11.25
CA MET A 89 -1.57 3.11 9.95
C MET A 89 -1.49 4.50 9.31
N PHE A 90 -1.92 4.63 8.05
CA PHE A 90 -2.31 5.93 7.49
C PHE A 90 -3.76 6.22 7.87
N ALA A 91 -3.98 7.00 8.93
CA ALA A 91 -5.33 7.27 9.43
C ALA A 91 -6.04 8.38 8.67
N HIS A 92 -5.27 9.28 8.02
CA HIS A 92 -5.81 10.44 7.30
C HIS A 92 -6.68 11.34 8.20
N VAL A 93 -6.17 11.71 9.38
CA VAL A 93 -6.93 12.52 10.36
C VAL A 93 -6.28 13.85 10.75
N PHE A 94 -5.10 14.17 10.23
CA PHE A 94 -4.34 15.37 10.62
C PHE A 94 -4.39 16.53 9.61
N LYS A 95 -5.23 16.43 8.58
CA LYS A 95 -5.42 17.47 7.54
C LYS A 95 -6.89 17.88 7.40
N LYS A 96 -7.66 17.82 8.51
CA LYS A 96 -9.09 18.17 8.56
C LYS A 96 -9.94 17.37 7.56
N GLN A 97 -9.61 16.09 7.37
CA GLN A 97 -10.44 15.18 6.59
C GLN A 97 -11.80 14.97 7.29
N ALA A 98 -12.81 14.57 6.53
CA ALA A 98 -14.09 14.17 7.10
C ALA A 98 -13.90 13.10 8.20
N ASN A 99 -14.64 13.23 9.31
CA ASN A 99 -14.60 12.35 10.47
C ASN A 99 -13.29 12.33 11.29
N SER A 100 -12.32 13.21 11.01
CA SER A 100 -11.05 13.25 11.77
C SER A 100 -11.27 13.42 13.27
N GLU A 101 -12.13 14.36 13.68
CA GLU A 101 -12.45 14.63 15.09
C GLU A 101 -13.06 13.41 15.76
N LYS A 102 -14.06 12.76 15.13
CA LYS A 102 -14.67 11.52 15.65
C LYS A 102 -13.63 10.43 15.89
N ILE A 103 -12.69 10.22 14.96
CA ILE A 103 -11.65 9.19 15.09
C ILE A 103 -10.67 9.53 16.21
N LEU A 104 -10.23 10.79 16.29
CA LEU A 104 -9.31 11.24 17.34
C LEU A 104 -9.95 11.19 18.72
N ASP A 105 -11.23 11.57 18.83
CA ASP A 105 -12.01 11.47 20.06
C ASP A 105 -12.22 10.02 20.48
N ASN A 106 -12.39 9.10 19.51
CA ASN A 106 -12.47 7.66 19.78
C ASN A 106 -11.18 7.14 20.42
N PHE A 107 -10.01 7.42 19.81
CA PHE A 107 -8.71 7.10 20.42
C PHE A 107 -8.56 7.70 21.82
N LYS A 108 -8.89 8.99 21.97
CA LYS A 108 -8.79 9.71 23.26
C LYS A 108 -9.68 9.09 24.34
N LYS A 109 -10.95 8.85 24.03
CA LYS A 109 -11.94 8.26 24.95
C LYS A 109 -11.52 6.87 25.41
N ASN A 110 -11.01 6.06 24.49
CA ASN A 110 -10.69 4.66 24.74
C ASN A 110 -9.23 4.43 25.13
N LYS A 111 -8.48 5.51 25.38
CA LYS A 111 -7.06 5.50 25.76
C LYS A 111 -6.15 4.75 24.77
N GLY A 112 -6.58 4.66 23.50
CA GLY A 112 -5.75 4.14 22.42
C GLY A 112 -4.69 5.15 21.99
N THR A 113 -3.80 4.73 21.12
CA THR A 113 -2.73 5.60 20.60
C THR A 113 -2.59 5.40 19.10
N LEU A 114 -2.47 6.50 18.35
CA LEU A 114 -2.23 6.47 16.92
C LEU A 114 -0.80 6.91 16.59
N TYR A 115 -0.05 6.04 15.94
CA TYR A 115 1.23 6.32 15.29
C TYR A 115 1.01 6.39 13.77
N ASP A 116 0.72 7.59 13.26
CA ASP A 116 0.39 7.75 11.84
C ASP A 116 1.64 7.63 10.94
N LEU A 117 1.60 6.66 10.01
CA LEU A 117 2.70 6.37 9.07
C LEU A 117 3.04 7.54 8.15
N GLU A 118 2.11 8.47 7.91
CA GLU A 118 2.37 9.66 7.10
C GLU A 118 3.37 10.59 7.76
N TYR A 119 3.40 10.61 9.09
CA TYR A 119 4.19 11.55 9.89
C TYR A 119 5.40 10.90 10.55
N LEU A 120 5.61 9.60 10.33
CA LEU A 120 6.81 8.90 10.78
C LEU A 120 8.05 9.38 10.01
N LYS A 121 8.97 10.00 10.73
CA LYS A 121 10.18 10.62 10.20
C LYS A 121 11.43 10.06 10.90
N ASP A 122 12.55 10.07 10.20
CA ASP A 122 13.85 9.82 10.81
C ASP A 122 14.34 11.05 11.60
N THR A 123 15.51 10.92 12.23
CA THR A 123 16.15 11.99 13.01
C THR A 123 16.53 13.22 12.17
N LYS A 124 16.54 13.11 10.84
CA LYS A 124 16.78 14.21 9.89
C LYS A 124 15.48 14.80 9.36
N GLY A 125 14.32 14.39 9.88
CA GLY A 125 13.01 14.86 9.46
C GLY A 125 12.49 14.26 8.15
N LYS A 126 13.19 13.29 7.56
CA LYS A 126 12.77 12.63 6.31
C LYS A 126 11.78 11.53 6.61
N ARG A 127 10.67 11.51 5.88
CA ARG A 127 9.64 10.44 6.00
C ARG A 127 10.24 9.07 5.70
N VAL A 128 10.04 8.13 6.61
CA VAL A 128 10.57 6.76 6.53
C VAL A 128 9.71 5.84 5.66
N ALA A 129 8.38 6.04 5.68
CA ALA A 129 7.43 5.28 4.87
C ALA A 129 6.80 6.17 3.79
N ALA A 130 7.04 5.85 2.52
CA ALA A 130 6.43 6.52 1.38
C ALA A 130 6.40 5.61 0.15
N PHE A 131 5.34 5.77 -0.67
CA PHE A 131 5.11 4.98 -1.88
C PHE A 131 5.45 5.73 -3.17
N GLY A 132 6.15 6.86 -3.08
CA GLY A 132 6.33 7.79 -4.20
C GLY A 132 6.96 7.17 -5.45
N TYR A 133 8.00 6.36 -5.29
CA TYR A 133 8.66 5.72 -6.44
C TYR A 133 7.69 4.86 -7.25
N TYR A 134 6.98 3.93 -6.60
CA TYR A 134 6.02 3.08 -7.31
C TYR A 134 4.79 3.85 -7.80
N ALA A 135 4.40 4.96 -7.16
CA ALA A 135 3.36 5.83 -7.70
C ALA A 135 3.77 6.45 -9.05
N GLY A 136 5.01 6.92 -9.17
CA GLY A 136 5.56 7.40 -10.44
C GLY A 136 5.69 6.29 -11.48
N TYR A 137 6.20 5.13 -11.06
CA TYR A 137 6.40 3.96 -11.92
C TYR A 137 5.09 3.44 -12.53
N SER A 138 4.08 3.23 -11.69
CA SER A 138 2.74 2.82 -12.15
C SER A 138 2.06 3.92 -12.95
N GLY A 139 2.24 5.19 -12.57
CA GLY A 139 1.71 6.33 -13.32
C GLY A 139 2.26 6.44 -14.74
N ALA A 140 3.58 6.24 -14.91
CA ALA A 140 4.22 6.21 -16.22
C ALA A 140 3.68 5.09 -17.11
N PHE A 141 3.54 3.88 -16.54
CA PHE A 141 2.95 2.75 -17.24
C PHE A 141 1.51 3.03 -17.70
N VAL A 142 0.66 3.53 -16.81
CA VAL A 142 -0.74 3.85 -17.11
C VAL A 142 -0.84 4.96 -18.17
N GLY A 143 -0.07 6.04 -18.03
CA GLY A 143 -0.07 7.14 -18.98
C GLY A 143 0.38 6.73 -20.38
N LEU A 144 1.46 5.94 -20.46
CA LEU A 144 1.93 5.36 -21.72
C LEU A 144 0.86 4.46 -22.35
N ASN A 145 0.24 3.58 -21.56
CA ASN A 145 -0.79 2.66 -22.04
C ASN A 145 -1.99 3.42 -22.61
N ILE A 146 -2.49 4.45 -21.91
CA ILE A 146 -3.60 5.28 -22.39
C ILE A 146 -3.24 5.95 -23.72
N TRP A 147 -2.04 6.54 -23.80
CA TRP A 147 -1.59 7.24 -24.99
C TRP A 147 -1.43 6.32 -26.20
N LEU A 148 -0.85 5.12 -26.01
CA LEU A 148 -0.70 4.14 -27.09
C LEU A 148 -2.06 3.64 -27.58
N ASN A 149 -3.00 3.36 -26.68
CA ASN A 149 -4.36 2.95 -27.06
C ASN A 149 -5.10 4.07 -27.82
N TYR A 150 -4.91 5.33 -27.41
CA TYR A 150 -5.44 6.50 -28.11
C TYR A 150 -4.94 6.55 -29.56
N LYS A 151 -3.61 6.46 -29.74
CA LYS A 151 -3.00 6.58 -31.08
C LYS A 151 -3.30 5.41 -32.01
N ASN A 152 -3.58 4.23 -31.47
CA ASN A 152 -3.97 3.06 -32.27
C ASN A 152 -5.50 2.99 -32.51
N ASN A 153 -6.27 4.03 -32.18
CA ASN A 153 -7.74 4.11 -32.34
C ASN A 153 -8.54 3.03 -31.59
N ILE A 154 -8.02 2.53 -30.46
CA ILE A 154 -8.63 1.41 -29.69
C ILE A 154 -9.60 1.91 -28.60
N LEU A 155 -9.73 3.23 -28.41
CA LEU A 155 -10.51 3.84 -27.31
C LEU A 155 -12.00 3.50 -27.29
N SER A 156 -12.59 3.15 -28.44
CA SER A 156 -14.01 2.84 -28.55
C SER A 156 -14.45 1.62 -27.72
N SER A 157 -13.50 0.81 -27.25
CA SER A 157 -13.73 -0.41 -26.46
C SER A 157 -13.49 -0.29 -24.95
N GLY A 158 -13.08 0.91 -24.47
CA GLY A 158 -12.67 1.13 -23.08
C GLY A 158 -11.25 0.63 -22.78
N ILE A 159 -10.46 1.45 -22.08
CA ILE A 159 -9.06 1.13 -21.79
C ILE A 159 -9.01 0.18 -20.59
N LYS A 160 -8.61 -1.07 -20.82
CA LYS A 160 -8.24 -1.99 -19.74
C LYS A 160 -6.76 -1.82 -19.40
N ILE A 161 -6.49 -1.21 -18.24
CA ILE A 161 -5.14 -1.18 -17.69
C ILE A 161 -4.84 -2.59 -17.12
N PRO A 162 -3.82 -3.28 -17.63
CA PRO A 162 -3.48 -4.59 -17.11
C PRO A 162 -2.92 -4.42 -15.69
N LEU A 163 -3.53 -5.13 -14.74
CA LEU A 163 -3.00 -5.25 -13.39
C LEU A 163 -1.83 -6.23 -13.41
N SER A 164 -0.77 -5.87 -12.70
CA SER A 164 0.39 -6.74 -12.52
C SER A 164 0.84 -6.70 -11.08
N THR A 165 1.23 -7.85 -10.57
CA THR A 165 1.83 -8.01 -9.23
C THR A 165 3.35 -7.88 -9.26
N THR A 166 3.97 -7.78 -10.45
CA THR A 166 5.42 -7.68 -10.60
C THR A 166 5.84 -6.52 -11.50
N LYS A 167 7.01 -5.95 -11.20
CA LYS A 167 7.65 -4.91 -12.02
C LYS A 167 7.95 -5.41 -13.43
N GLN A 168 8.50 -6.63 -13.55
CA GLN A 168 8.90 -7.20 -14.84
C GLN A 168 7.72 -7.34 -15.81
N ASN A 169 6.57 -7.84 -15.33
CA ASN A 169 5.40 -7.99 -16.18
C ASN A 169 4.87 -6.64 -16.70
N LEU A 170 4.91 -5.58 -15.88
CA LEU A 170 4.55 -4.22 -16.35
C LEU A 170 5.48 -3.76 -17.47
N VAL A 171 6.79 -3.98 -17.31
CA VAL A 171 7.81 -3.63 -18.30
C VAL A 171 7.58 -4.40 -19.60
N ASP A 172 7.42 -5.72 -19.52
CA ASP A 172 7.22 -6.57 -20.69
C ASP A 172 5.94 -6.19 -21.44
N THR A 173 4.86 -5.88 -20.71
CA THR A 173 3.62 -5.39 -21.32
C THR A 173 3.81 -4.05 -22.02
N ALA A 174 4.51 -3.11 -21.40
CA ALA A 174 4.80 -1.81 -22.02
C ALA A 174 5.63 -1.96 -23.29
N PHE A 175 6.69 -2.77 -23.25
CA PHE A 175 7.53 -3.03 -24.43
C PHE A 175 6.74 -3.64 -25.58
N LYS A 176 5.88 -4.63 -25.32
CA LYS A 176 5.02 -5.23 -26.36
C LYS A 176 4.14 -4.18 -27.05
N GLN A 177 3.57 -3.25 -26.28
CA GLN A 177 2.72 -2.19 -26.82
C GLN A 177 3.51 -1.15 -27.63
N ILE A 178 4.70 -0.78 -27.16
CA ILE A 178 5.61 0.10 -27.89
C ILE A 178 6.02 -0.53 -29.23
N GLU A 179 6.39 -1.82 -29.23
CA GLU A 179 6.80 -2.52 -30.45
C GLU A 179 5.67 -2.62 -31.48
N LEU A 180 4.42 -2.84 -31.03
CA LEU A 180 3.25 -2.80 -31.91
C LEU A 180 3.05 -1.40 -32.52
N HIS A 181 3.16 -0.36 -31.70
CA HIS A 181 3.03 1.03 -32.14
C HIS A 181 4.12 1.43 -33.15
N LYS A 182 5.36 0.98 -32.94
CA LYS A 182 6.47 1.18 -33.88
C LYS A 182 6.23 0.49 -35.22
N LYS A 183 5.67 -0.74 -35.23
CA LYS A 183 5.32 -1.45 -36.47
C LYS A 183 4.31 -0.67 -37.32
N ASN A 184 3.40 0.05 -36.68
CA ASN A 184 2.44 0.93 -37.35
C ASN A 184 3.06 2.25 -37.85
N LYS A 185 4.38 2.45 -37.70
CA LYS A 185 5.14 3.65 -38.10
C LYS A 185 4.56 4.96 -37.53
N LEU A 186 3.92 4.88 -36.36
CA LEU A 186 3.35 6.03 -35.68
C LEU A 186 4.43 6.80 -34.91
N GLN A 187 4.29 8.11 -34.79
CA GLN A 187 5.20 8.96 -34.01
C GLN A 187 5.26 8.48 -32.56
N MET A 188 6.42 8.53 -31.91
CA MET A 188 6.57 8.22 -30.48
C MET A 188 6.15 9.40 -29.58
N PRO A 189 5.68 9.16 -28.35
CA PRO A 189 5.28 10.23 -27.45
C PRO A 189 6.49 11.06 -27.00
N LYS A 190 6.28 12.38 -26.87
CA LYS A 190 7.16 13.24 -26.07
C LYS A 190 6.55 13.35 -24.68
N ILE A 191 7.32 12.99 -23.65
CA ILE A 191 6.84 12.92 -22.27
C ILE A 191 7.51 14.04 -21.47
N ILE A 192 6.70 14.82 -20.74
CA ILE A 192 7.17 15.85 -19.80
C ILE A 192 6.86 15.35 -18.39
N VAL A 193 7.88 15.37 -17.51
CA VAL A 193 7.74 15.00 -16.10
C VAL A 193 8.02 16.23 -15.23
N ILE A 194 6.97 16.81 -14.65
CA ILE A 194 7.10 17.92 -13.71
C ILE A 194 7.35 17.34 -12.30
N GLY A 195 8.40 17.81 -11.61
CA GLY A 195 8.83 17.24 -10.33
C GLY A 195 9.76 16.02 -10.45
N SER A 196 10.53 15.94 -11.55
CA SER A 196 11.43 14.82 -11.88
C SER A 196 12.45 14.46 -10.78
N ALA A 197 12.92 15.45 -10.01
CA ALA A 197 13.89 15.25 -8.93
C ALA A 197 13.31 14.58 -7.66
N GLY A 198 11.98 14.50 -7.54
CA GLY A 198 11.31 13.87 -6.40
C GLY A 198 11.23 12.35 -6.52
N ARG A 199 10.80 11.67 -5.44
CA ARG A 199 10.59 10.20 -5.43
C ARG A 199 9.65 9.73 -6.55
N VAL A 200 8.60 10.50 -6.83
CA VAL A 200 7.62 10.21 -7.89
C VAL A 200 8.25 10.39 -9.26
N GLY A 201 8.94 11.51 -9.49
CA GLY A 201 9.67 11.76 -10.73
C GLY A 201 10.70 10.68 -11.04
N ALA A 202 11.51 10.29 -10.05
CA ALA A 202 12.49 9.22 -10.17
C ALA A 202 11.88 7.83 -10.42
N GLY A 203 10.62 7.61 -10.05
CA GLY A 203 9.90 6.39 -10.40
C GLY A 203 9.33 6.42 -11.81
N CYS A 204 9.00 7.60 -12.33
CA CYS A 204 8.46 7.80 -13.67
C CYS A 204 9.53 7.69 -14.77
N LEU A 205 10.77 8.11 -14.47
CA LEU A 205 11.92 8.06 -15.36
C LEU A 205 12.60 6.69 -15.34
#